data_AF-A0AAV0TLC5-F1
#
_entry.id   AF-A0AAV0TLC5-F1
#
_cell.length_a   1.000
_cell.length_b   1.000
_cell.length_c   1.000
_cell.angle_alpha   90.00
_cell.angle_beta   90.00
_cell.angle_gamma   90.00
#
_symmetry.space_group_name_H-M   'P 1'
#
loop_
_entity.id
_entity.type
_entity.pdbx_description
1 polymer ?
#
loop_
_entity_poly.entity_id
_entity_poly.type
_entity_poly.pdbx_seq_one_letter_code
_entity_poly.pdbx_strand_id
1 'polypeptide(L)'
;MDELLMTELSAETLAALQVHLLEQHQEDEDAPVSEDFRLSQFWYDEKTGRALAQEAIDYSSDDLKIAFVSTPAAYRDFLKIQSEEKDEAKRTVMGDNVYIFEFDHRFEAKYGDHFCFYDYNAPTNLPEKFHHFFDYVLMEPPHLSPDCLAKFSDTMRWIAKDVELVPGKKDRVINPATFINSQLLRKEMKADLGFTPTGFYPSFESKLSNHLLTYTNYESQRFGPCKEPEDEGDDHK
;
A
#
# COMPACT_ATOMS: atom_id res chain seq x y z
N MET A 1 -56.78 26.77 7.34
CA MET A 1 -56.61 25.31 7.42
C MET A 1 -55.17 25.00 7.00
N ASP A 2 -54.21 25.66 7.66
CA ASP A 2 -52.76 25.57 7.40
C ASP A 2 -52.05 25.19 8.71
N GLU A 3 -52.65 24.22 9.42
CA GLU A 3 -52.00 23.43 10.47
C GLU A 3 -51.68 22.03 9.89
N LEU A 4 -51.23 22.00 8.63
CA LEU A 4 -50.72 20.79 8.01
C LEU A 4 -49.30 20.56 8.50
N LEU A 5 -49.21 19.91 9.67
CA LEU A 5 -48.18 18.94 10.06
C LEU A 5 -46.73 19.44 9.98
N MET A 6 -46.37 20.35 10.87
CA MET A 6 -45.05 20.26 11.51
C MET A 6 -45.20 19.42 12.78
N THR A 7 -45.28 18.11 12.61
CA THR A 7 -44.97 17.17 13.70
C THR A 7 -43.48 17.29 14.00
N GLU A 8 -43.13 18.18 14.93
CA GLU A 8 -41.83 18.12 15.57
C GLU A 8 -41.72 16.75 16.26
N LEU A 9 -40.71 15.98 15.84
CA LEU A 9 -40.36 14.73 16.50
C LEU A 9 -40.12 15.01 17.99
N SER A 10 -40.63 14.14 18.85
CA SER A 10 -40.32 14.25 20.28
C SER A 10 -38.80 14.19 20.48
N ALA A 11 -38.30 14.83 21.55
CA ALA A 11 -36.86 14.81 21.87
C ALA A 11 -36.31 13.37 21.95
N GLU A 12 -37.12 12.42 22.45
CA GLU A 12 -36.76 11.00 22.50
C GLU A 12 -36.64 10.37 21.11
N THR A 13 -37.54 10.71 20.18
CA THR A 13 -37.49 10.20 18.80
C THR A 13 -36.33 10.79 18.01
N LEU A 14 -36.00 12.07 18.21
CA LEU A 14 -34.81 12.69 17.63
C LEU A 14 -33.52 12.04 18.15
N ALA A 15 -33.42 11.79 19.45
CA ALA A 15 -32.28 11.12 20.05
C ALA A 15 -32.12 9.68 19.51
N ALA A 16 -33.22 8.93 19.43
CA ALA A 16 -33.20 7.58 18.85
C ALA A 16 -32.81 7.57 17.37
N LEU A 17 -33.28 8.56 16.58
CA LEU A 17 -32.89 8.70 15.18
C LEU A 17 -31.42 9.08 15.03
N GLN A 18 -30.89 9.96 15.88
CA GLN A 18 -29.46 10.31 15.88
C GLN A 18 -28.57 9.10 16.21
N VAL A 19 -28.94 8.31 17.23
CA VAL A 19 -28.24 7.06 17.56
C VAL A 19 -28.28 6.10 16.38
N HIS A 20 -29.45 5.88 15.78
CA HIS A 20 -29.59 4.99 14.63
C HIS A 20 -28.77 5.46 13.41
N LEU A 21 -28.76 6.76 13.11
CA LEU A 21 -27.96 7.32 12.02
C LEU A 21 -26.45 7.20 12.30
N LEU A 22 -26.02 7.32 13.56
CA LEU A 22 -24.63 7.11 13.95
C LEU A 22 -24.23 5.63 13.82
N GLU A 23 -25.10 4.72 14.27
CA GLU A 23 -24.90 3.27 14.11
C GLU A 23 -24.82 2.89 12.63
N GLN A 24 -25.70 3.43 11.77
CA GLN A 24 -25.65 3.20 10.33
C GLN A 24 -24.38 3.77 9.68
N HIS A 25 -23.96 4.99 10.05
CA HIS A 25 -22.69 5.54 9.55
C HIS A 25 -21.50 4.70 10.01
N GLN A 26 -21.49 4.21 11.25
CA GLN A 26 -20.44 3.32 11.76
C GLN A 26 -20.43 1.97 11.03
N GLU A 27 -21.59 1.36 10.79
CA GLU A 27 -21.68 0.11 10.01
C GLU A 27 -21.18 0.29 8.58
N ASP A 28 -21.47 1.44 7.94
CA ASP A 28 -20.98 1.77 6.60
C ASP A 28 -19.46 2.07 6.59
N GLU A 29 -18.91 2.70 7.63
CA GLU A 29 -17.45 2.92 7.79
C GLU A 29 -16.68 1.61 8.08
N ASP A 30 -17.27 0.72 8.88
CA ASP A 30 -16.68 -0.58 9.22
C ASP A 30 -16.77 -1.57 8.06
N ALA A 31 -17.69 -1.38 7.12
CA ALA A 31 -17.83 -2.23 5.95
C ALA A 31 -16.49 -2.37 5.18
N PRO A 32 -16.14 -3.59 4.72
CA PRO A 32 -14.94 -3.78 3.92
C PRO A 32 -15.10 -3.08 2.57
N VAL A 33 -14.07 -2.32 2.18
CA VAL A 33 -14.02 -1.71 0.85
C VAL A 33 -13.96 -2.85 -0.18
N SER A 34 -14.86 -2.85 -1.16
CA SER A 34 -14.88 -3.83 -2.25
C SER A 34 -13.89 -3.47 -3.36
N GLU A 35 -13.42 -4.49 -4.10
CA GLU A 35 -12.55 -4.29 -5.28
C GLU A 35 -13.22 -3.33 -6.30
N ASP A 36 -12.50 -2.30 -6.73
CA ASP A 36 -12.86 -1.52 -7.92
C ASP A 36 -11.89 -1.82 -9.06
N PHE A 37 -12.32 -2.66 -10.00
CA PHE A 37 -11.54 -3.03 -11.18
C PHE A 37 -11.14 -1.83 -12.05
N ARG A 38 -11.86 -0.70 -11.99
CA ARG A 38 -11.49 0.53 -12.72
C ARG A 38 -10.25 1.19 -12.13
N LEU A 39 -10.03 0.98 -10.84
CA LEU A 39 -8.84 1.42 -10.11
C LEU A 39 -7.74 0.33 -10.10
N SER A 40 -7.98 -0.82 -10.75
CA SER A 40 -7.08 -1.97 -10.73
C SER A 40 -6.80 -2.50 -9.32
N GLN A 41 -7.81 -2.47 -8.46
CA GLN A 41 -7.73 -3.00 -7.10
C GLN A 41 -8.08 -4.49 -7.06
N PHE A 42 -7.18 -5.28 -6.49
CA PHE A 42 -7.36 -6.71 -6.26
C PHE A 42 -6.95 -7.07 -4.84
N TRP A 43 -7.70 -7.93 -4.18
CA TRP A 43 -7.36 -8.38 -2.83
C TRP A 43 -6.42 -9.58 -2.87
N TYR A 44 -5.29 -9.50 -2.18
CA TYR A 44 -4.44 -10.65 -1.91
C TYR A 44 -5.17 -11.70 -1.10
N ASP A 45 -4.82 -12.96 -1.32
CA ASP A 45 -5.16 -13.99 -0.35
C ASP A 45 -4.44 -13.75 0.99
N GLU A 46 -4.95 -14.37 2.05
CA GLU A 46 -4.43 -14.16 3.41
C GLU A 46 -2.94 -14.48 3.51
N LYS A 47 -2.48 -15.54 2.85
CA LYS A 47 -1.07 -15.93 2.87
C LYS A 47 -0.20 -14.83 2.29
N THR A 48 -0.62 -14.24 1.17
CA THR A 48 0.13 -13.20 0.47
C THR A 48 0.15 -11.91 1.26
N GLY A 49 -1.02 -11.40 1.66
CA GLY A 49 -1.12 -10.16 2.39
C GLY A 49 -0.37 -10.21 3.74
N ARG A 50 -0.50 -11.31 4.49
CA ARG A 50 0.25 -11.48 5.75
C ARG A 50 1.76 -11.58 5.53
N ALA A 51 2.22 -12.26 4.47
CA ALA A 51 3.66 -12.35 4.19
C ALA A 51 4.26 -10.99 3.83
N LEU A 52 3.57 -10.20 3.01
CA LEU A 52 4.00 -8.85 2.62
C LEU A 52 4.01 -7.88 3.82
N ALA A 53 2.95 -7.91 4.63
CA ALA A 53 2.86 -7.09 5.83
C ALA A 53 3.92 -7.47 6.88
N GLN A 54 4.14 -8.78 7.10
CA GLN A 54 5.16 -9.24 8.04
C GLN A 54 6.57 -8.90 7.56
N GLU A 55 6.85 -8.99 6.25
CA GLU A 55 8.12 -8.54 5.70
C GLU A 55 8.37 -7.06 5.99
N ALA A 56 7.36 -6.21 5.77
CA ALA A 56 7.46 -4.79 6.05
C ALA A 56 7.76 -4.50 7.52
N ILE A 57 7.16 -5.25 8.45
CA ILE A 57 7.43 -5.15 9.89
C ILE A 57 8.86 -5.60 10.21
N ASP A 58 9.30 -6.74 9.66
CA ASP A 58 10.58 -7.37 10.01
C ASP A 58 11.79 -6.59 9.46
N TYR A 59 11.63 -5.88 8.34
CA TYR A 59 12.70 -5.11 7.68
C TYR A 59 12.61 -3.60 7.92
N SER A 60 11.60 -3.11 8.63
CA SER A 60 11.57 -1.73 9.10
C SER A 60 12.43 -1.55 10.36
N SER A 61 12.67 -0.31 10.74
CA SER A 61 13.36 0.03 11.98
C SER A 61 12.45 -0.21 13.20
N ASP A 62 12.99 -0.04 14.41
CA ASP A 62 12.19 -0.09 15.64
C ASP A 62 11.07 0.97 15.68
N ASP A 63 11.19 2.05 14.89
CA ASP A 63 10.15 3.08 14.76
C ASP A 63 9.00 2.68 13.82
N LEU A 64 9.14 1.57 13.08
CA LEU A 64 8.17 1.03 12.11
C LEU A 64 7.59 2.09 11.15
N LYS A 65 8.44 2.95 10.59
CA LYS A 65 8.02 3.92 9.56
C LYS A 65 7.83 3.22 8.23
N ILE A 66 6.61 2.73 8.00
CA ILE A 66 6.24 1.89 6.86
C ILE A 66 5.24 2.62 5.96
N ALA A 67 5.54 2.70 4.67
CA ALA A 67 4.60 3.17 3.65
C ALA A 67 4.06 1.99 2.84
N PHE A 68 2.73 1.84 2.84
CA PHE A 68 2.00 1.03 1.87
C PHE A 68 1.52 1.96 0.76
N VAL A 69 2.03 1.83 -0.46
CA VAL A 69 1.66 2.69 -1.59
C VAL A 69 0.89 1.88 -2.63
N SER A 70 -0.37 2.24 -2.85
CA SER A 70 -1.31 1.52 -3.71
C SER A 70 -1.44 0.02 -3.35
N THR A 71 -1.32 -0.31 -2.08
CA THR A 71 -1.31 -1.71 -1.58
C THR A 71 -2.27 -1.92 -0.40
N PRO A 72 -3.57 -1.64 -0.60
CA PRO A 72 -4.54 -1.65 0.48
C PRO A 72 -4.75 -3.08 1.00
N ALA A 73 -4.51 -4.10 0.16
CA ALA A 73 -4.61 -5.50 0.53
C ALA A 73 -3.57 -5.92 1.59
N ALA A 74 -2.31 -5.50 1.39
CA ALA A 74 -1.25 -5.73 2.37
C ALA A 74 -1.49 -4.90 3.64
N TYR A 75 -1.96 -3.65 3.50
CA TYR A 75 -2.27 -2.80 4.64
C TYR A 75 -3.41 -3.38 5.52
N ARG A 76 -4.45 -3.95 4.90
CA ARG A 76 -5.51 -4.70 5.60
C ARG A 76 -4.94 -5.82 6.48
N ASP A 77 -4.00 -6.60 5.94
CA ASP A 77 -3.40 -7.71 6.68
C ASP A 77 -2.35 -7.24 7.71
N PHE A 78 -1.71 -6.08 7.49
CA PHE A 78 -0.92 -5.38 8.51
C PHE A 78 -1.79 -5.01 9.73
N LEU A 79 -2.97 -4.42 9.53
CA LEU A 79 -3.88 -4.06 10.63
C LEU A 79 -4.33 -5.29 11.43
N LYS A 80 -4.52 -6.45 10.77
CA LYS A 80 -4.80 -7.71 11.47
C LYS A 80 -3.62 -8.12 12.35
N ILE A 81 -2.40 -8.08 11.83
CA ILE A 81 -1.19 -8.37 12.60
C ILE A 81 -1.05 -7.42 13.79
N GLN A 82 -1.29 -6.13 13.60
CA GLN A 82 -1.28 -5.13 14.68
C GLN A 82 -2.30 -5.47 15.77
N SER A 83 -3.51 -5.90 15.40
CA SER A 83 -4.57 -6.27 16.35
C SER A 83 -4.22 -7.53 17.17
N GLU A 84 -3.42 -8.42 16.59
CA GLU A 84 -2.95 -9.66 17.21
C GLU A 84 -1.67 -9.47 18.04
N GLU A 85 -1.00 -8.32 17.92
CA GLU A 85 0.26 -8.02 18.62
C GLU A 85 0.03 -7.91 20.14
N LYS A 86 0.81 -8.71 20.87
CA LYS A 86 0.71 -8.85 22.33
C LYS A 86 1.62 -7.88 23.07
N ASP A 87 2.71 -7.46 22.43
CA ASP A 87 3.57 -6.42 22.96
C ASP A 87 2.92 -5.05 22.77
N GLU A 88 2.48 -4.42 23.87
CA GLU A 88 1.80 -3.13 23.82
C GLU A 88 2.68 -2.00 23.28
N ALA A 89 3.99 -2.03 23.55
CA ALA A 89 4.90 -1.01 23.06
C ALA A 89 5.03 -1.12 21.54
N LYS A 90 5.21 -2.34 21.03
CA LYS A 90 5.29 -2.58 19.59
C LYS A 90 3.97 -2.27 18.88
N ARG A 91 2.82 -2.66 19.46
CA ARG A 91 1.48 -2.33 18.93
C ARG A 91 1.24 -0.82 18.84
N THR A 92 1.73 -0.06 19.82
CA THR A 92 1.65 1.41 19.82
C THR A 92 2.46 1.99 18.68
N VAL A 93 3.73 1.58 18.51
CA VAL A 93 4.58 2.08 17.42
C VAL A 93 4.02 1.73 16.03
N MET A 94 3.48 0.51 15.87
CA MET A 94 2.74 0.11 14.66
C MET A 94 1.57 1.05 14.34
N GLY A 95 0.96 1.65 15.37
CA GLY A 95 -0.17 2.56 15.25
C GLY A 95 0.19 4.03 15.06
N ASP A 96 1.47 4.41 15.09
CA ASP A 96 1.89 5.81 14.97
C ASP A 96 2.50 6.12 13.59
N ASN A 97 3.26 5.17 13.03
CA ASN A 97 4.20 5.45 11.95
C ASN A 97 3.93 4.68 10.65
N VAL A 98 2.80 3.99 10.55
CA VAL A 98 2.42 3.23 9.35
C VAL A 98 1.32 3.95 8.59
N TYR A 99 1.51 4.11 7.28
CA TYR A 99 0.62 4.91 6.44
C TYR A 99 0.28 4.20 5.14
N ILE A 100 -0.93 4.47 4.63
CA ILE A 100 -1.42 4.01 3.34
C ILE A 100 -1.56 5.19 2.38
N PHE A 101 -0.89 5.10 1.23
CA PHE A 101 -0.96 6.07 0.14
C PHE A 101 -1.86 5.50 -0.94
N GLU A 102 -3.04 6.08 -1.09
CA GLU A 102 -4.09 5.53 -1.95
C GLU A 102 -4.83 6.60 -2.75
N PHE A 103 -5.26 6.23 -3.96
CA PHE A 103 -6.05 7.12 -4.82
C PHE A 103 -7.54 7.07 -4.46
N ASP A 104 -7.99 5.96 -3.89
CA ASP A 104 -9.39 5.73 -3.58
C ASP A 104 -9.79 6.36 -2.24
N HIS A 105 -10.55 7.46 -2.31
CA HIS A 105 -11.07 8.18 -1.14
C HIS A 105 -11.95 7.33 -0.22
N ARG A 106 -12.43 6.15 -0.63
CA ARG A 106 -13.13 5.23 0.28
C ARG A 106 -12.25 4.79 1.46
N PHE A 107 -10.93 4.78 1.30
CA PHE A 107 -9.99 4.48 2.38
C PHE A 107 -9.73 5.68 3.31
N GLU A 108 -10.01 6.90 2.87
CA GLU A 108 -9.82 8.12 3.68
C GLU A 108 -10.70 8.09 4.94
N ALA A 109 -12.00 7.84 4.76
CA ALA A 109 -12.93 7.70 5.87
C ALA A 109 -12.56 6.54 6.80
N LYS A 110 -12.00 5.46 6.25
CA LYS A 110 -11.68 4.24 7.00
C LYS A 110 -10.42 4.35 7.85
N TYR A 111 -9.40 5.07 7.37
CA TYR A 111 -8.07 5.09 8.00
C TYR A 111 -7.66 6.44 8.57
N GLY A 112 -8.44 7.49 8.34
CA GLY A 112 -8.24 8.81 8.95
C GLY A 112 -6.82 9.33 8.75
N ASP A 113 -6.14 9.66 9.84
CA ASP A 113 -4.80 10.26 9.83
C ASP A 113 -3.69 9.36 9.23
N HIS A 114 -3.95 8.06 9.09
CA HIS A 114 -3.05 7.10 8.43
C HIS A 114 -3.20 7.06 6.92
N PHE A 115 -4.25 7.66 6.37
CA PHE A 115 -4.45 7.79 4.93
C PHE A 115 -3.74 9.01 4.36
N CYS A 116 -3.05 8.82 3.24
CA CYS A 116 -2.56 9.89 2.39
C CYS A 116 -3.16 9.72 1.00
N PHE A 117 -3.91 10.71 0.53
CA PHE A 117 -4.34 10.71 -0.87
C PHE A 117 -3.10 10.75 -1.78
N TYR A 118 -3.04 9.85 -2.75
CA TYR A 118 -1.91 9.71 -3.66
C TYR A 118 -2.39 9.50 -5.10
N ASP A 119 -1.96 10.42 -5.97
CA ASP A 119 -2.11 10.30 -7.43
C ASP A 119 -0.72 10.18 -8.06
N TYR A 120 -0.43 9.02 -8.63
CA TYR A 120 0.87 8.75 -9.26
C TYR A 120 1.17 9.68 -10.46
N ASN A 121 0.17 10.39 -11.01
CA ASN A 121 0.41 11.42 -12.02
C ASN A 121 1.15 12.66 -11.46
N ALA A 122 1.12 12.85 -10.15
CA ALA A 122 1.87 13.86 -9.42
C ALA A 122 2.70 13.18 -8.30
N PRO A 123 3.72 12.36 -8.67
CA PRO A 123 4.34 11.37 -7.79
C PRO A 123 4.98 11.95 -6.52
N THR A 124 5.46 13.20 -6.58
CA THR A 124 6.10 13.90 -5.45
C THR A 124 5.24 15.02 -4.86
N ASN A 125 3.97 15.15 -5.28
CA ASN A 125 3.02 16.09 -4.68
C ASN A 125 2.42 15.47 -3.41
N LEU A 126 3.26 15.29 -2.40
CA LEU A 126 2.95 14.63 -1.13
C LEU A 126 3.16 15.57 0.05
N PRO A 127 2.52 15.33 1.21
CA PRO A 127 2.80 16.07 2.43
C PRO A 127 4.28 16.05 2.80
N GLU A 128 4.88 17.23 3.03
CA GLU A 128 6.32 17.37 3.31
C GLU A 128 6.81 16.52 4.49
N LYS A 129 5.93 16.19 5.45
CA LYS A 129 6.26 15.29 6.58
C LYS A 129 6.75 13.91 6.13
N PHE A 130 6.46 13.51 4.89
CA PHE A 130 6.81 12.22 4.33
C PHE A 130 8.08 12.25 3.47
N HIS A 131 8.66 13.42 3.22
CA HIS A 131 9.90 13.54 2.46
C HIS A 131 11.04 12.90 3.26
N HIS A 132 11.66 11.85 2.70
CA HIS A 132 12.70 11.06 3.38
C HIS A 132 12.29 10.57 4.79
N PHE A 133 11.08 10.05 4.95
CA PHE A 133 10.55 9.63 6.25
C PHE A 133 10.61 8.12 6.48
N PHE A 134 10.37 7.30 5.46
CA PHE A 134 10.05 5.89 5.64
C PHE A 134 11.28 4.98 5.63
N ASP A 135 11.34 4.07 6.60
CA ASP A 135 12.38 3.05 6.72
C ASP A 135 12.04 1.77 5.93
N TYR A 136 10.77 1.60 5.52
CA TYR A 136 10.34 0.55 4.59
C TYR A 136 9.23 1.05 3.67
N VAL A 137 9.28 0.66 2.40
CA VAL A 137 8.27 1.04 1.41
C VAL A 137 7.80 -0.18 0.63
N LEU A 138 6.49 -0.39 0.56
CA LEU A 138 5.85 -1.43 -0.21
C LEU A 138 4.95 -0.81 -1.30
N MET A 139 5.17 -1.17 -2.57
CA MET A 139 4.43 -0.59 -3.69
C MET A 139 3.82 -1.64 -4.62
N GLU A 140 2.61 -1.39 -5.12
CA GLU A 140 1.99 -2.09 -6.25
C GLU A 140 1.31 -1.07 -7.16
N PRO A 141 1.89 -0.70 -8.32
CA PRO A 141 1.27 0.25 -9.22
C PRO A 141 0.02 -0.32 -9.92
N PRO A 142 -0.99 0.51 -10.21
CA PRO A 142 -2.23 0.06 -10.87
C PRO A 142 -2.02 -0.31 -12.35
N HIS A 143 -0.90 0.11 -12.96
CA HIS A 143 -0.63 -0.13 -14.38
C HIS A 143 0.76 -0.74 -14.59
N LEU A 144 0.80 -1.78 -15.43
CA LEU A 144 2.01 -2.53 -15.77
C LEU A 144 2.72 -1.90 -16.97
N SER A 145 3.11 -0.62 -16.85
CA SER A 145 3.79 0.13 -17.91
C SER A 145 5.09 0.78 -17.42
N PRO A 146 6.08 1.01 -18.31
CA PRO A 146 7.32 1.71 -17.94
C PRO A 146 7.09 3.12 -17.39
N ASP A 147 6.10 3.86 -17.90
CA ASP A 147 5.75 5.21 -17.40
C ASP A 147 5.22 5.16 -15.96
N CYS A 148 4.33 4.22 -15.66
CA CYS A 148 3.80 4.05 -14.31
C CYS A 148 4.91 3.60 -13.34
N LEU A 149 5.75 2.66 -13.76
CA LEU A 149 6.93 2.25 -13.00
C LEU A 149 7.85 3.45 -12.69
N ALA A 150 8.16 4.28 -13.68
CA ALA A 150 9.03 5.44 -13.49
C ALA A 150 8.45 6.43 -12.46
N LYS A 151 7.14 6.72 -12.53
CA LYS A 151 6.46 7.61 -11.58
C LYS A 151 6.48 7.06 -10.16
N PHE A 152 6.15 5.79 -9.96
CA PHE A 152 6.23 5.15 -8.64
C PHE A 152 7.67 5.08 -8.11
N SER A 153 8.65 4.91 -8.99
CA SER A 153 10.06 4.91 -8.61
C SER A 153 10.52 6.30 -8.15
N ASP A 154 9.98 7.37 -8.76
CA ASP A 154 10.22 8.75 -8.32
C ASP A 154 9.54 9.03 -6.96
N THR A 155 8.31 8.52 -6.74
CA THR A 155 7.66 8.52 -5.41
C THR A 155 8.53 7.82 -4.37
N MET A 156 9.04 6.62 -4.68
CA MET A 156 9.84 5.82 -3.75
C MET A 156 11.11 6.55 -3.31
N ARG A 157 11.84 7.15 -4.26
CA ARG A 157 13.02 7.97 -3.95
C ARG A 157 12.69 9.16 -3.03
N TRP A 158 11.51 9.77 -3.22
CA TRP A 158 11.10 10.93 -2.44
C TRP A 158 10.70 10.56 -1.00
N ILE A 159 10.01 9.43 -0.80
CA ILE A 159 9.51 9.03 0.53
C ILE A 159 10.51 8.19 1.35
N ALA A 160 11.41 7.42 0.70
CA ALA A 160 12.38 6.58 1.40
C ALA A 160 13.42 7.44 2.13
N LYS A 161 13.70 7.10 3.39
CA LYS A 161 14.53 7.89 4.29
C LYS A 161 15.96 8.13 3.81
N ASP A 162 16.61 7.06 3.38
CA ASP A 162 17.99 7.02 2.96
C ASP A 162 18.05 6.75 1.46
N VAL A 163 18.46 7.78 0.72
CA VAL A 163 18.82 7.66 -0.70
C VAL A 163 20.27 8.05 -0.90
N GLU A 164 20.94 7.35 -1.81
CA GLU A 164 22.29 7.68 -2.22
C GLU A 164 22.28 8.44 -3.53
N LEU A 165 22.90 9.62 -3.52
CA LEU A 165 23.11 10.42 -4.72
C LEU A 165 24.08 9.71 -5.67
N VAL A 166 23.62 9.41 -6.89
CA VAL A 166 24.45 8.75 -7.91
C VAL A 166 24.75 9.75 -9.03
N PRO A 167 26.02 10.19 -9.20
CA PRO A 167 26.37 11.16 -10.25
C PRO A 167 25.93 10.72 -11.64
N GLY A 168 25.14 11.57 -12.31
CA GLY A 168 24.66 11.34 -13.68
C GLY A 168 23.59 10.26 -13.81
N LYS A 169 22.99 9.82 -12.70
CA LYS A 169 21.88 8.86 -12.66
C LYS A 169 20.82 9.33 -11.66
N LYS A 170 19.69 8.63 -11.61
CA LYS A 170 18.71 8.80 -10.53
C LYS A 170 19.28 8.25 -9.22
N ASP A 171 18.82 8.82 -8.11
CA ASP A 171 19.24 8.40 -6.77
C ASP A 171 18.86 6.94 -6.49
N ARG A 172 19.66 6.28 -5.66
CA ARG A 172 19.46 4.89 -5.29
C ARG A 172 18.77 4.81 -3.93
N VAL A 173 17.66 4.07 -3.86
CA VAL A 173 16.96 3.78 -2.61
C VAL A 173 17.76 2.77 -1.79
N ILE A 174 18.13 3.13 -0.56
CA ILE A 174 18.98 2.30 0.31
C ILE A 174 18.14 1.50 1.31
N ASN A 175 17.06 2.08 1.85
CA ASN A 175 16.19 1.36 2.78
C ASN A 175 15.56 0.13 2.11
N PRO A 176 15.32 -0.95 2.87
CA PRO A 176 14.60 -2.10 2.35
C PRO A 176 13.24 -1.70 1.78
N ALA A 177 12.96 -2.16 0.57
CA ALA A 177 11.70 -1.88 -0.09
C ALA A 177 11.26 -3.05 -0.96
N THR A 178 9.94 -3.19 -1.07
CA THR A 178 9.28 -4.21 -1.87
C THR A 178 8.43 -3.55 -2.95
N PHE A 179 8.49 -4.11 -4.15
CA PHE A 179 7.74 -3.62 -5.29
C PHE A 179 7.09 -4.81 -6.00
N ILE A 180 5.77 -4.79 -6.18
CA ILE A 180 5.04 -5.81 -6.93
C ILE A 180 4.76 -5.27 -8.32
N ASN A 181 5.20 -6.00 -9.35
CA ASN A 181 5.01 -5.60 -10.74
C ASN A 181 5.07 -6.80 -11.70
N SER A 182 4.81 -6.58 -12.98
CA SER A 182 4.89 -7.61 -14.02
C SER A 182 6.30 -8.17 -14.17
N GLN A 183 6.40 -9.46 -14.51
CA GLN A 183 7.64 -10.05 -15.01
C GLN A 183 8.22 -9.34 -16.24
N LEU A 184 7.36 -8.72 -17.06
CA LEU A 184 7.78 -8.08 -18.30
C LEU A 184 8.61 -6.80 -18.07
N LEU A 185 8.56 -6.25 -16.85
CA LEU A 185 9.29 -5.03 -16.48
C LEU A 185 10.55 -5.32 -15.65
N ARG A 186 11.06 -6.57 -15.64
CA ARG A 186 12.27 -6.97 -14.90
C ARG A 186 13.48 -6.09 -15.24
N LYS A 187 13.69 -5.82 -16.53
CA LYS A 187 14.87 -5.05 -17.01
C LYS A 187 14.76 -3.58 -16.62
N GLU A 188 13.58 -2.99 -16.77
CA GLU A 188 13.25 -1.62 -16.39
C GLU A 188 13.36 -1.41 -14.88
N MET A 189 12.79 -2.34 -14.10
CA MET A 189 12.87 -2.35 -12.64
C MET A 189 14.33 -2.39 -12.16
N LYS A 190 15.14 -3.28 -12.74
CA LYS A 190 16.56 -3.39 -12.41
C LYS A 190 17.33 -2.15 -12.82
N ALA A 191 17.02 -1.55 -13.96
CA ALA A 191 17.71 -0.37 -14.47
C ALA A 191 17.39 0.91 -13.66
N ASP A 192 16.13 1.11 -13.25
CA ASP A 192 15.68 2.36 -12.62
C ASP A 192 15.82 2.35 -11.09
N LEU A 193 15.57 1.22 -10.43
CA LEU A 193 15.63 1.10 -8.96
C LEU A 193 16.72 0.14 -8.47
N GLY A 194 17.25 -0.74 -9.34
CA GLY A 194 18.22 -1.76 -8.94
C GLY A 194 17.60 -3.01 -8.32
N PHE A 195 16.27 -3.08 -8.26
CA PHE A 195 15.53 -4.17 -7.62
C PHE A 195 15.59 -5.45 -8.45
N THR A 196 15.49 -6.59 -7.78
CA THR A 196 15.51 -7.92 -8.41
C THR A 196 14.32 -8.75 -7.96
N PRO A 197 13.79 -9.62 -8.82
CA PRO A 197 12.68 -10.49 -8.44
C PRO A 197 13.11 -11.48 -7.36
N THR A 198 12.15 -11.87 -6.53
CA THR A 198 12.28 -12.88 -5.47
C THR A 198 11.57 -14.18 -5.85
N GLY A 199 11.65 -15.18 -4.98
CA GLY A 199 10.92 -16.45 -5.12
C GLY A 199 9.46 -16.39 -4.69
N PHE A 200 8.96 -15.20 -4.32
CA PHE A 200 7.62 -14.99 -3.79
C PHE A 200 6.68 -14.43 -4.86
N TYR A 201 5.65 -15.22 -5.17
CA TYR A 201 4.63 -14.90 -6.15
C TYR A 201 3.35 -14.51 -5.42
N PRO A 202 2.86 -13.27 -5.56
CA PRO A 202 1.63 -12.86 -4.91
C PRO A 202 0.44 -13.60 -5.52
N SER A 203 -0.48 -14.05 -4.67
CA SER A 203 -1.75 -14.64 -5.06
C SER A 203 -2.93 -13.81 -4.54
N PHE A 204 -4.04 -13.87 -5.28
CA PHE A 204 -5.21 -13.00 -5.12
C PHE A 204 -6.46 -13.83 -4.84
N GLU A 205 -7.41 -13.26 -4.10
CA GLU A 205 -8.72 -13.85 -3.84
C GLU A 205 -9.53 -13.97 -5.14
N SER A 206 -9.47 -12.93 -5.97
CA SER A 206 -10.05 -12.89 -7.30
C SER A 206 -9.07 -13.45 -8.35
N LYS A 207 -9.60 -13.96 -9.47
CA LYS A 207 -8.77 -14.46 -10.56
C LYS A 207 -8.14 -13.30 -11.33
N LEU A 208 -6.88 -13.02 -11.05
CA LEU A 208 -6.04 -12.12 -11.84
C LEU A 208 -5.23 -12.94 -12.87
N SER A 209 -5.21 -12.50 -14.14
CA SER A 209 -4.46 -13.18 -15.20
C SER A 209 -3.01 -12.72 -15.34
N ASN A 210 -2.64 -11.60 -14.71
CA ASN A 210 -1.31 -11.02 -14.84
C ASN A 210 -0.30 -11.85 -14.05
N HIS A 211 0.85 -12.12 -14.67
CA HIS A 211 1.97 -12.75 -13.98
C HIS A 211 2.79 -11.67 -13.26
N LEU A 212 2.53 -11.52 -11.97
CA LEU A 212 3.19 -10.56 -11.10
C LEU A 212 4.29 -11.22 -10.28
N LEU A 213 5.33 -10.45 -10.02
CA LEU A 213 6.48 -10.82 -9.21
C LEU A 213 6.67 -9.83 -8.09
N THR A 214 7.27 -10.31 -7.01
CA THR A 214 7.71 -9.49 -5.89
C THR A 214 9.19 -9.17 -6.06
N TYR A 215 9.53 -7.89 -6.15
CA TYR A 215 10.88 -7.37 -6.31
C TYR A 215 11.36 -6.70 -5.04
N THR A 216 12.65 -6.85 -4.71
CA THR A 216 13.30 -6.20 -3.56
C THR A 216 14.66 -5.63 -3.93
N ASN A 217 15.17 -4.66 -3.16
CA ASN A 217 16.57 -4.20 -3.22
C ASN A 217 17.50 -4.91 -2.22
N TYR A 218 17.01 -5.94 -1.54
CA TYR A 218 17.74 -6.73 -0.54
C TYR A 218 17.38 -8.22 -0.67
N GLU A 219 18.18 -9.09 -0.04
CA GLU A 219 17.87 -10.52 0.04
C GLU A 219 16.86 -10.79 1.16
N SER A 220 15.66 -11.23 0.79
CA SER A 220 14.62 -11.62 1.75
C SER A 220 14.65 -13.13 2.01
N GLN A 221 14.75 -13.52 3.29
CA GLN A 221 14.58 -14.92 3.70
C GLN A 221 13.15 -15.41 3.49
N ARG A 222 12.15 -14.54 3.71
CA ARG A 222 10.73 -14.88 3.56
C ARG A 222 10.36 -15.09 2.10
N PHE A 223 10.86 -14.22 1.22
CA PHE A 223 10.54 -14.30 -0.20
C PHE A 223 11.44 -15.28 -0.97
N GLY A 224 12.65 -15.52 -0.47
CA GLY A 224 13.60 -16.45 -1.07
C GLY A 224 14.08 -16.02 -2.46
N PRO A 225 14.99 -16.81 -3.07
CA PRO A 225 15.54 -16.47 -4.37
C PRO A 225 14.54 -16.74 -5.50
N CYS A 226 14.53 -15.85 -6.51
CA CYS A 226 13.80 -16.08 -7.76
C CYS A 226 14.34 -17.31 -8.48
N LYS A 227 13.42 -18.17 -8.94
CA LYS A 227 13.75 -19.38 -9.71
C LYS A 227 13.39 -19.27 -11.20
N GLU A 228 12.66 -18.22 -11.56
CA GLU A 228 12.37 -17.94 -12.96
C GLU A 228 13.65 -17.50 -13.67
N PRO A 229 13.91 -18.01 -14.89
CA PRO A 229 15.07 -17.61 -15.66
C PRO A 229 15.07 -16.09 -15.85
N GLU A 230 16.25 -15.49 -15.89
CA GLU A 230 16.36 -14.16 -16.47
C GLU A 230 15.91 -14.28 -17.93
N ASP A 231 15.09 -13.34 -18.41
CA ASP A 231 14.80 -13.26 -19.84
C ASP A 231 16.13 -13.02 -20.56
N GLU A 232 16.76 -14.11 -21.02
CA GLU A 232 17.75 -14.09 -22.09
C GLU A 232 17.03 -13.46 -23.26
N GLY A 233 17.17 -12.12 -23.34
CA GLY A 233 16.62 -11.37 -24.45
C GLY A 233 17.15 -12.02 -25.71
N ASP A 234 16.22 -12.32 -26.61
CA ASP A 234 16.51 -12.70 -27.97
C ASP A 234 17.43 -11.62 -28.57
N ASP A 235 18.74 -11.85 -28.48
CA ASP A 235 19.77 -11.17 -29.28
C ASP A 235 19.60 -11.67 -30.73
N HIS A 236 18.46 -11.34 -31.31
CA HIS A 236 18.15 -11.58 -32.71
C HIS A 236 18.05 -10.23 -33.41
N LYS A 237 19.26 -9.77 -33.78
CA LYS A 237 19.63 -8.98 -34.97
C LYS A 237 18.85 -7.71 -35.31
#